data_AF-A0A176ZB58-F1
#
_entry.id   AF-A0A176ZB58-F1
#
_cell.length_a   1.000
_cell.length_b   1.000
_cell.length_c   1.000
_cell.angle_alpha   90.00
_cell.angle_beta   90.00
_cell.angle_gamma   90.00
#
_symmetry.space_group_name_H-M   'P 1'
#
loop_
_entity.id
_entity.type
_entity.pdbx_description
1 polymer ?
#
loop_
_entity_poly.entity_id
_entity_poly.type
_entity_poly.pdbx_seq_one_letter_code
_entity_poly.pdbx_strand_id
1 'polypeptide(L)'
;MRALPNDMWRAFCLALVTGPGGHGKYTAAARAAGFGQGSTPANLGKLAWQLAHDDRMVAAIAAEARRFMRAGHAEAVNALYTIAGDAKHKDQMRAISEILSRTDPVVTKQDISVTHKVIDPDQEALEELRALRQIGATREKLVELFGQNGLSRLEKLEAAENARRAAEAKIIEGEVVHG
;
A
#
# COMPACT_ATOMS: atom_id res chain seq x y z
N MET A 1 6.38 13.64 -2.59
CA MET A 1 7.45 14.59 -2.94
C MET A 1 8.71 14.55 -2.06
N ARG A 2 8.78 13.79 -0.95
CA ARG A 2 10.01 13.73 -0.11
C ARG A 2 11.25 13.19 -0.83
N ALA A 3 11.07 12.35 -1.84
CA ALA A 3 12.15 11.80 -2.67
C ALA A 3 12.80 12.82 -3.63
N LEU A 4 12.23 14.02 -3.77
CA LEU A 4 12.81 15.06 -4.62
C LEU A 4 13.92 15.82 -3.85
N PRO A 5 15.06 16.15 -4.50
CA PRO A 5 16.26 16.64 -3.81
C PRO A 5 16.11 18.01 -3.13
N ASN A 6 15.31 18.92 -3.71
CA ASN A 6 15.17 20.29 -3.22
C ASN A 6 13.76 20.85 -3.47
N ASP A 7 13.48 22.03 -2.95
CA ASP A 7 12.16 22.66 -3.07
C ASP A 7 11.86 23.18 -4.47
N MET A 8 12.88 23.52 -5.28
CA MET A 8 12.67 23.87 -6.70
C MET A 8 12.16 22.67 -7.52
N TRP A 9 12.67 21.46 -7.27
CA TRP A 9 12.18 20.24 -7.91
C TRP A 9 10.72 19.96 -7.50
N ARG A 10 10.37 20.22 -6.24
CA ARG A 10 8.98 20.09 -5.76
C ARG A 10 8.07 21.12 -6.42
N ALA A 11 8.51 22.37 -6.53
CA ALA A 11 7.78 23.43 -7.22
C ALA A 11 7.60 23.12 -8.72
N PHE A 12 8.61 22.54 -9.36
CA PHE A 12 8.52 22.07 -10.75
C PHE A 12 7.49 20.97 -10.91
N CYS A 13 7.53 19.95 -10.04
CA CYS A 13 6.55 18.87 -10.02
C CYS A 13 5.12 19.41 -9.85
N LEU A 14 4.91 20.33 -8.92
CA LEU A 14 3.62 20.95 -8.68
C LEU A 14 3.14 21.74 -9.91
N ALA A 15 3.99 22.62 -10.43
CA ALA A 15 3.68 23.45 -11.59
C ALA A 15 3.39 22.61 -12.85
N LEU A 16 4.00 21.43 -12.98
CA LEU A 16 3.73 20.53 -14.09
C LEU A 16 2.40 19.78 -13.94
N VAL A 17 1.96 19.50 -12.72
CA VAL A 17 0.69 18.80 -12.43
C VAL A 17 -0.50 19.75 -12.48
N THR A 18 -0.36 20.97 -11.96
CA THR A 18 -1.46 21.94 -11.84
C THR A 18 -1.45 23.02 -12.92
N GLY A 19 -0.34 23.17 -13.63
CA GLY A 19 -0.18 24.19 -14.65
C GLY A 19 -0.94 23.88 -15.95
N PRO A 20 -1.01 24.86 -16.87
CA PRO A 20 -1.66 24.67 -18.15
C PRO A 20 -0.94 23.59 -18.98
N GLY A 21 -1.72 22.66 -19.52
CA GLY A 21 -1.24 21.68 -20.49
C GLY A 21 -0.91 22.30 -21.85
N GLY A 22 -0.11 21.61 -22.66
CA GLY A 22 0.19 22.00 -24.05
C GLY A 22 1.68 22.10 -24.39
N HIS A 23 1.97 22.72 -25.53
CA HIS A 23 3.35 22.94 -26.00
C HIS A 23 4.10 23.85 -25.02
N GLY A 24 5.34 23.46 -24.67
CA GLY A 24 6.17 24.24 -23.74
C GLY A 24 5.81 24.10 -22.26
N LYS A 25 4.95 23.13 -21.89
CA LYS A 25 4.60 22.92 -20.46
C LYS A 25 5.81 22.72 -19.55
N TYR A 26 6.83 22.01 -20.02
CA TYR A 26 8.05 21.76 -19.23
C TYR A 26 8.83 23.04 -18.99
N THR A 27 9.02 23.88 -20.01
CA THR A 27 9.74 25.16 -19.85
C THR A 27 8.95 26.14 -19.01
N ALA A 28 7.62 26.16 -19.12
CA ALA A 28 6.75 26.96 -18.27
C ALA A 28 6.86 26.53 -16.79
N ALA A 29 6.77 25.21 -16.52
CA ALA A 29 6.93 24.67 -15.17
C ALA A 29 8.33 24.92 -14.60
N ALA A 30 9.38 24.78 -15.42
CA ALA A 30 10.75 25.07 -15.01
C ALA A 30 10.93 26.54 -14.64
N ARG A 31 10.37 27.46 -15.44
CA ARG A 31 10.40 28.89 -15.14
C ARG A 31 9.61 29.23 -13.88
N ALA A 32 8.43 28.65 -13.69
CA ALA A 32 7.62 28.85 -12.49
C ALA A 32 8.33 28.34 -11.22
N ALA A 33 9.12 27.27 -11.35
CA ALA A 33 9.94 26.72 -10.28
C ALA A 33 11.28 27.46 -10.05
N GLY A 34 11.56 28.51 -10.84
CA GLY A 34 12.76 29.34 -10.72
C GLY A 34 14.00 28.81 -11.45
N PHE A 35 13.88 27.78 -12.29
CA PHE A 35 15.01 27.30 -13.10
C PHE A 35 15.32 28.24 -14.27
N GLY A 36 16.60 28.32 -14.62
CA GLY A 36 17.06 29.01 -15.83
C GLY A 36 17.08 30.53 -15.76
N GLN A 37 17.19 31.12 -14.56
CA GLN A 37 17.52 32.54 -14.43
C GLN A 37 18.83 32.84 -15.19
N GLY A 38 18.77 33.73 -16.18
CA GLY A 38 19.90 34.07 -17.05
C GLY A 38 20.26 33.03 -18.13
N SER A 39 19.52 31.93 -18.26
CA SER A 39 19.75 30.91 -19.27
C SER A 39 19.05 31.23 -20.60
N THR A 40 19.60 30.76 -21.72
CA THR A 40 18.90 30.82 -23.01
C THR A 40 17.65 29.92 -23.00
N PRO A 41 16.59 30.26 -23.78
CA PRO A 41 15.38 29.45 -23.86
C PRO A 41 15.62 28.00 -24.29
N ALA A 42 16.58 27.78 -25.21
CA ALA A 42 16.94 26.44 -25.68
C ALA A 42 17.54 25.57 -24.57
N ASN A 43 18.42 26.14 -23.75
CA ASN A 43 19.03 25.43 -22.62
C ASN A 43 18.02 25.13 -21.51
N LEU A 44 17.12 26.08 -21.23
CA LEU A 44 16.01 25.85 -20.29
C LEU A 44 15.10 24.72 -20.79
N GLY A 45 14.83 24.65 -22.09
CA GLY A 45 14.08 23.56 -22.71
C GLY A 45 14.70 22.18 -22.49
N LYS A 46 16.00 22.06 -22.75
CA LYS A 46 16.75 20.81 -22.54
C LYS A 46 16.75 20.39 -21.07
N LEU A 47 17.04 21.33 -20.15
CA LEU A 47 17.03 21.09 -18.72
C LEU A 47 15.64 20.64 -18.22
N ALA A 48 14.59 21.37 -18.61
CA ALA A 48 13.23 21.05 -18.22
C ALA A 48 12.78 19.68 -18.73
N TRP A 49 13.20 19.30 -19.94
CA TRP A 49 12.96 17.97 -20.49
C TRP A 49 13.69 16.90 -19.68
N GLN A 50 14.99 17.08 -19.39
CA GLN A 50 15.75 16.12 -18.56
C GLN A 50 15.14 15.96 -17.16
N LEU A 51 14.77 17.07 -16.53
CA LEU A 51 14.16 17.08 -15.21
C LEU A 51 12.83 16.32 -15.18
N ALA A 52 11.99 16.49 -16.21
CA ALA A 52 10.70 15.82 -16.32
C ALA A 52 10.80 14.30 -16.52
N HIS A 53 11.93 13.81 -17.03
CA HIS A 53 12.16 12.38 -17.31
C HIS A 53 13.06 11.70 -16.27
N ASP A 54 13.49 12.39 -15.21
CA ASP A 54 14.18 11.75 -14.08
C ASP A 54 13.19 10.83 -13.34
N ASP A 55 13.60 9.60 -13.04
CA ASP A 55 12.74 8.58 -12.40
C ASP A 55 12.10 9.07 -11.10
N ARG A 56 12.83 9.87 -10.31
CA ARG A 56 12.33 10.46 -9.06
C ARG A 56 11.24 11.49 -9.34
N MET A 57 11.39 12.27 -10.42
CA MET A 57 10.40 13.23 -10.87
C MET A 57 9.14 12.53 -11.38
N VAL A 58 9.29 11.51 -12.22
CA VAL A 58 8.16 10.71 -12.73
C VAL A 58 7.37 10.07 -11.59
N ALA A 59 8.06 9.46 -10.63
CA ALA A 59 7.43 8.89 -9.44
C ALA A 59 6.69 9.96 -8.60
N ALA A 60 7.29 11.14 -8.45
CA ALA A 60 6.68 12.25 -7.74
C ALA A 60 5.44 12.82 -8.45
N ILE A 61 5.49 12.98 -9.78
CA ILE A 61 4.35 13.41 -10.61
C ILE A 61 3.21 12.40 -10.47
N ALA A 62 3.50 11.10 -10.56
CA ALA A 62 2.48 10.07 -10.42
C ALA A 62 1.82 10.08 -9.03
N ALA A 63 2.62 10.25 -7.96
CA ALA A 63 2.08 10.37 -6.60
C ALA A 63 1.22 11.63 -6.45
N GLU A 64 1.66 12.76 -6.97
CA GLU A 64 0.97 14.04 -6.85
C GLU A 64 -0.30 14.08 -7.70
N ALA A 65 -0.26 13.59 -8.94
CA ALA A 65 -1.44 13.45 -9.79
C ALA A 65 -2.51 12.57 -9.13
N ARG A 66 -2.12 11.46 -8.49
CA ARG A 66 -3.07 10.64 -7.70
C ARG A 66 -3.67 11.42 -6.53
N ARG A 67 -2.89 12.27 -5.86
CA ARG A 67 -3.40 13.14 -4.78
C ARG A 67 -4.42 14.13 -5.32
N PHE A 68 -4.13 14.80 -6.43
CA PHE A 68 -5.06 15.73 -7.08
C PHE A 68 -6.33 15.04 -7.56
N MET A 69 -6.23 13.87 -8.19
CA MET A 69 -7.41 13.11 -8.59
C MET A 69 -8.29 12.73 -7.39
N ARG A 70 -7.68 12.37 -6.25
CA ARG A 70 -8.41 12.07 -5.01
C ARG A 70 -9.08 13.30 -4.38
N ALA A 71 -8.46 14.46 -4.47
CA ALA A 71 -9.03 15.70 -3.97
C ALA A 71 -10.10 16.28 -4.93
N GLY A 72 -9.89 16.12 -6.23
CA GLY A 72 -10.74 16.64 -7.30
C GLY A 72 -12.06 15.89 -7.50
N HIS A 73 -12.35 14.87 -6.67
CA HIS A 73 -13.60 14.11 -6.76
C HIS A 73 -14.83 15.00 -6.64
N ALA A 74 -14.82 16.00 -5.74
CA ALA A 74 -15.96 16.92 -5.59
C ALA A 74 -16.17 17.80 -6.84
N GLU A 75 -15.09 18.30 -7.43
CA GLU A 75 -15.14 19.11 -8.66
C GLU A 75 -15.61 18.27 -9.85
N ALA A 76 -15.11 17.04 -9.97
CA ALA A 76 -15.55 16.10 -11.01
C ALA A 76 -17.04 15.77 -10.89
N VAL A 77 -17.55 15.58 -9.68
CA VAL A 77 -18.98 15.38 -9.42
C VAL A 77 -19.79 16.61 -9.83
N ASN A 78 -19.33 17.82 -9.50
CA ASN A 78 -20.01 19.06 -9.91
C ASN A 78 -20.04 19.21 -11.44
N ALA A 79 -18.92 18.98 -12.11
CA ALA A 79 -18.85 19.01 -13.57
C ALA A 79 -19.80 17.98 -14.21
N LEU A 80 -19.88 16.78 -13.64
CA LEU A 80 -20.80 15.74 -14.09
C LEU A 80 -22.26 16.17 -13.95
N TYR A 81 -22.63 16.79 -12.82
CA TYR A 81 -23.98 17.35 -12.63
C TYR A 81 -24.29 18.49 -13.61
N THR A 82 -23.32 19.37 -13.89
CA THR A 82 -23.49 20.44 -14.89
C THR A 82 -23.76 19.85 -16.28
N ILE A 83 -23.00 18.82 -16.68
CA ILE A 83 -23.20 18.15 -17.98
C ILE A 83 -24.56 17.44 -18.03
N ALA A 84 -24.95 16.74 -16.96
CA ALA A 84 -26.23 16.01 -16.90
C ALA A 84 -27.45 16.97 -16.94
N GLY A 85 -27.31 18.16 -16.37
CA GLY A 85 -28.36 19.18 -16.34
C GLY A 85 -28.54 19.96 -17.64
N ASP A 86 -27.57 19.93 -18.56
CA ASP A 86 -27.64 20.64 -19.85
C ASP A 86 -28.16 19.73 -20.97
N ALA A 87 -29.43 19.95 -21.35
CA ALA A 87 -30.12 19.23 -22.43
C ALA A 87 -29.46 19.37 -23.82
N LYS A 88 -28.61 20.39 -24.02
CA LYS A 88 -27.91 20.61 -25.29
C LYS A 88 -26.49 20.06 -25.29
N HIS A 89 -25.99 19.58 -24.15
CA HIS A 89 -24.64 19.06 -24.06
C HIS A 89 -24.54 17.72 -24.80
N LYS A 90 -23.62 17.61 -25.76
CA LYS A 90 -23.43 16.39 -26.57
C LYS A 90 -23.23 15.12 -25.73
N ASP A 91 -22.61 15.26 -24.55
CA ASP A 91 -22.28 14.15 -23.65
C ASP A 91 -23.30 13.97 -22.51
N GLN A 92 -24.44 14.67 -22.53
CA GLN A 92 -25.45 14.61 -21.46
C GLN A 92 -25.90 13.16 -21.16
N MET A 93 -26.25 12.40 -22.20
CA MET A 93 -26.69 11.00 -22.05
C MET A 93 -25.63 10.11 -21.40
N ARG A 94 -24.34 10.36 -21.70
CA ARG A 94 -23.24 9.62 -21.10
C ARG A 94 -23.07 9.97 -19.62
N ALA A 95 -23.23 11.25 -19.25
CA ALA A 95 -23.19 11.67 -17.86
C ALA A 95 -24.33 11.05 -17.04
N ILE A 96 -25.56 11.09 -17.56
CA ILE A 96 -26.74 10.46 -16.92
C ILE A 96 -26.51 8.96 -16.77
N SER A 97 -26.02 8.28 -17.81
CA SER A 97 -25.74 6.84 -17.77
C SER A 97 -24.67 6.48 -16.74
N GLU A 98 -23.59 7.26 -16.61
CA GLU A 98 -22.57 7.04 -15.59
C GLU A 98 -23.14 7.22 -14.17
N ILE A 99 -23.96 8.25 -13.94
CA ILE A 99 -24.64 8.45 -12.64
C ILE A 99 -25.50 7.23 -12.29
N LEU A 100 -26.40 6.82 -13.20
CA LEU A 100 -27.29 5.69 -13.00
C LEU A 100 -26.51 4.38 -12.77
N SER A 101 -25.41 4.17 -13.51
CA SER A 101 -24.57 2.98 -13.36
C SER A 101 -23.86 2.89 -12.01
N ARG A 102 -23.77 3.98 -11.24
CA ARG A 102 -23.20 4.00 -9.89
C ARG A 102 -24.26 3.97 -8.80
N THR A 103 -25.42 4.60 -9.03
CA THR A 103 -26.51 4.68 -8.05
C THR A 103 -27.40 3.45 -8.06
N ASP A 104 -27.67 2.89 -9.24
CA ASP A 104 -28.51 1.71 -9.44
C ASP A 104 -27.93 0.81 -10.55
N PRO A 105 -26.80 0.13 -10.26
CA PRO A 105 -26.13 -0.70 -11.25
C PRO A 105 -26.96 -1.95 -11.58
N VAL A 106 -27.17 -2.20 -12.88
CA VAL A 106 -27.80 -3.42 -13.39
C VAL A 106 -27.03 -4.69 -12.98
N VAL A 107 -25.70 -4.59 -12.86
CA VAL A 107 -24.83 -5.70 -12.44
C VAL A 107 -23.81 -5.19 -11.42
N THR A 108 -23.82 -5.78 -10.22
CA THR A 108 -22.78 -5.58 -9.21
C THR A 108 -21.83 -6.76 -9.24
N LYS A 109 -20.53 -6.53 -9.51
CA LYS A 109 -19.48 -7.54 -9.33
C LYS A 109 -18.75 -7.28 -8.03
N GLN A 110 -18.69 -8.27 -7.15
CA GLN A 110 -17.89 -8.26 -5.94
C GLN A 110 -16.78 -9.28 -6.09
N ASP A 111 -15.54 -8.86 -5.89
CA ASP A 111 -14.38 -9.75 -5.81
C ASP A 111 -14.01 -9.90 -4.33
N ILE A 112 -14.20 -11.10 -3.80
CA ILE A 112 -13.96 -11.43 -2.39
C ILE A 112 -12.82 -12.44 -2.34
N SER A 113 -11.63 -11.97 -1.95
CA SER A 113 -10.49 -12.84 -1.68
C SER A 113 -10.46 -13.22 -0.20
N VAL A 114 -10.82 -14.47 0.11
CA VAL A 114 -10.69 -15.02 1.47
C VAL A 114 -9.30 -15.64 1.62
N THR A 115 -8.43 -14.97 2.37
CA THR A 115 -7.13 -15.54 2.73
C THR A 115 -7.29 -16.36 4.02
N HIS A 116 -7.35 -17.68 3.91
CA HIS A 116 -7.30 -18.56 5.07
C HIS A 116 -5.87 -18.59 5.62
N LYS A 117 -5.63 -17.89 6.74
CA LYS A 117 -4.47 -18.19 7.57
C LYS A 117 -4.78 -19.49 8.32
N VAL A 118 -4.23 -20.61 7.85
CA VAL A 118 -4.21 -21.85 8.63
C VAL A 118 -3.19 -21.61 9.75
N ILE A 119 -3.67 -21.10 10.88
CA ILE A 119 -2.95 -21.22 12.14
C ILE A 119 -3.11 -22.69 12.51
N ASP A 120 -1.99 -23.41 12.65
CA ASP A 120 -2.04 -24.80 13.10
C ASP A 120 -2.65 -24.81 14.51
N PRO A 121 -3.86 -25.36 14.71
CA PRO A 121 -4.55 -25.30 16.00
C PRO A 121 -3.75 -25.98 17.11
N ASP A 122 -2.82 -26.87 16.76
CA ASP A 122 -1.93 -27.51 17.73
C ASP A 122 -0.81 -26.57 18.18
N GLN A 123 -0.36 -25.63 17.34
CA GLN A 123 0.63 -24.62 17.74
C GLN A 123 0.04 -23.59 18.70
N GLU A 124 -1.16 -23.09 18.41
CA GLU A 124 -1.84 -22.12 19.28
C GLU A 124 -2.13 -22.72 20.66
N ALA A 125 -2.66 -23.96 20.70
CA ALA A 125 -2.91 -24.67 21.94
C ALA A 125 -1.63 -25.00 22.74
N LEU A 126 -0.49 -25.22 22.07
CA LEU A 126 0.82 -25.41 22.71
C LEU A 126 1.34 -24.10 23.33
N GLU A 127 1.18 -22.97 22.64
CA GLU A 127 1.56 -21.65 23.15
C GLU A 127 0.73 -21.26 24.38
N GLU A 128 -0.58 -21.53 24.34
CA GLU A 128 -1.47 -21.32 25.48
C GLU A 128 -1.09 -22.21 26.69
N LEU A 129 -0.79 -23.50 26.46
CA LEU A 129 -0.36 -24.41 27.53
C LEU A 129 0.94 -23.93 28.19
N ARG A 130 1.90 -23.45 27.40
CA ARG A 130 3.17 -22.89 27.91
C ARG A 130 2.94 -21.63 28.73
N ALA A 131 2.10 -20.72 28.25
CA ALA A 131 1.75 -19.50 28.97
C ALA A 131 1.07 -19.80 30.31
N LEU A 132 0.12 -20.74 30.34
CA LEU A 132 -0.58 -21.13 31.56
C LEU A 132 0.35 -21.81 32.58
N ARG A 133 1.33 -22.61 32.12
CA ARG A 133 2.36 -23.16 33.02
C ARG A 133 3.31 -22.10 33.57
N GLN A 134 3.67 -21.08 32.79
CA GLN A 134 4.51 -19.97 33.27
C GLN A 134 3.83 -19.14 34.37
N ILE A 135 2.50 -19.01 34.31
CA ILE A 135 1.70 -18.31 35.32
C ILE A 135 1.45 -19.20 36.56
N GLY A 136 1.89 -20.46 36.54
CA GLY A 136 1.76 -21.39 37.66
C GLY A 136 0.38 -22.05 37.78
N ALA A 137 -0.36 -22.18 36.66
CA ALA A 137 -1.67 -22.82 36.67
C ALA A 137 -1.57 -24.27 37.19
N THR A 138 -2.44 -24.61 38.15
CA THR A 138 -2.56 -25.97 38.68
C THR A 138 -3.06 -26.94 37.62
N ARG A 139 -2.61 -28.19 37.65
CA ARG A 139 -2.97 -29.23 36.68
C ARG A 139 -4.49 -29.42 36.53
N GLU A 140 -5.25 -29.28 37.61
CA GLU A 140 -6.72 -29.37 37.59
C GLU A 140 -7.34 -28.32 36.67
N LYS A 141 -6.80 -27.09 36.66
CA LYS A 141 -7.27 -26.00 35.80
C LYS A 141 -6.88 -26.20 34.34
N LEU A 142 -5.74 -26.83 34.09
CA LEU A 142 -5.31 -27.22 32.74
C LEU A 142 -6.19 -28.36 32.17
N VAL A 143 -6.61 -29.30 33.02
CA VAL A 143 -7.55 -30.37 32.64
C VAL A 143 -8.94 -29.81 32.34
N GLU A 144 -9.39 -28.78 33.07
CA GLU A 144 -10.66 -28.09 32.81
C GLU A 144 -10.66 -27.35 31.46
N LEU A 145 -9.55 -26.69 31.10
CA LEU A 145 -9.43 -25.88 29.89
C LEU A 145 -9.20 -26.69 28.61
N PHE A 146 -8.34 -27.72 28.67
CA PHE A 146 -7.96 -28.53 27.49
C PHE A 146 -8.61 -29.92 27.46
N GLY A 147 -9.28 -30.33 28.54
CA GLY A 147 -9.78 -31.69 28.73
C GLY A 147 -8.68 -32.71 29.04
N GLN A 148 -9.06 -33.84 29.66
CA GLN A 148 -8.12 -34.91 30.04
C GLN A 148 -7.28 -35.44 28.85
N ASN A 149 -7.95 -35.66 27.72
CA ASN A 149 -7.33 -36.20 26.51
C ASN A 149 -6.56 -35.13 25.72
N GLY A 150 -7.04 -33.88 25.72
CA GLY A 150 -6.37 -32.77 25.04
C GLY A 150 -5.08 -32.37 25.75
N LEU A 151 -5.10 -32.28 27.08
CA LEU A 151 -3.89 -32.03 27.88
C LEU A 151 -2.83 -33.11 27.66
N SER A 152 -3.22 -34.39 27.73
CA SER A 152 -2.29 -35.52 27.52
C SER A 152 -1.67 -35.53 26.12
N ARG A 153 -2.40 -35.02 25.11
CA ARG A 153 -1.90 -34.89 23.73
C ARG A 153 -0.91 -33.73 23.61
N LEU A 154 -1.24 -32.57 24.17
CA LEU A 154 -0.39 -31.38 24.14
C LEU A 154 0.91 -31.59 24.94
N GLU A 155 0.86 -32.27 26.08
CA GLU A 155 2.05 -32.63 26.87
C GLU A 155 3.00 -33.57 26.10
N LYS A 156 2.46 -34.50 25.31
CA LYS A 156 3.27 -35.36 24.42
C LYS A 156 3.89 -34.57 23.28
N LEU A 157 3.16 -33.62 22.69
CA LEU A 157 3.68 -32.75 21.62
C LEU A 157 4.79 -31.83 22.15
N GLU A 158 4.61 -31.24 23.32
CA GLU A 158 5.63 -30.42 23.99
C GLU A 158 6.89 -31.23 24.30
N ALA A 159 6.73 -32.46 24.82
CA ALA A 159 7.84 -33.35 25.09
C ALA A 159 8.60 -33.75 23.81
N ALA A 160 7.88 -34.00 22.71
CA ALA A 160 8.48 -34.32 21.42
C ALA A 160 9.23 -33.11 20.81
N GLU A 161 8.70 -31.89 20.94
CA GLU A 161 9.36 -30.67 20.46
C GLU A 161 10.62 -30.37 21.28
N ASN A 162 10.57 -30.51 22.61
CA ASN A 162 11.73 -30.35 23.48
C ASN A 162 12.80 -31.41 23.22
N ALA A 163 12.40 -32.66 22.95
CA ALA A 163 13.34 -33.72 22.57
C ALA A 163 14.03 -33.43 21.23
N ARG A 164 13.29 -32.89 20.24
CA ARG A 164 13.88 -32.46 18.96
C ARG A 164 14.87 -31.30 19.14
N ARG A 165 14.50 -30.26 19.90
CA ARG A 165 15.41 -29.15 20.21
C ARG A 165 16.65 -29.60 20.97
N ALA A 166 16.52 -30.54 21.91
CA ALA A 166 17.66 -31.11 22.64
C ALA A 166 18.57 -31.97 21.74
N ALA A 167 18.01 -32.67 20.75
CA ALA A 167 18.78 -33.40 19.75
C ALA A 167 19.53 -32.44 18.80
N GLU A 168 18.87 -31.38 18.33
CA GLU A 168 19.49 -30.33 17.49
C GLU A 168 20.61 -29.58 18.23
N ALA A 169 20.41 -29.24 19.51
CA ALA A 169 21.46 -28.61 20.32
C ALA A 169 22.70 -29.52 20.49
N LYS A 170 22.50 -30.83 20.65
CA LYS A 170 23.61 -31.80 20.72
C LYS A 170 24.37 -31.98 19.40
N ILE A 171 23.72 -31.75 18.26
CA ILE A 171 24.37 -31.83 16.94
C ILE A 171 25.32 -30.62 16.76
N ILE A 172 24.94 -29.44 17.23
CA ILE A 172 25.76 -28.22 17.15
C ILE A 172 27.03 -28.31 18.02
N GLU A 173 26.98 -28.97 19.18
CA GLU A 173 28.16 -29.18 20.04
C GLU A 173 29.12 -30.28 19.53
N GLY A 174 28.69 -31.13 18.60
CA GLY A 174 29.48 -32.24 18.06
C GLY A 174 30.25 -31.95 16.78
N GLU A 175 29.96 -30.83 16.09
CA GLU A 175 30.65 -30.46 14.86
C GLU A 175 31.90 -29.63 15.20
N VAL A 176 33.05 -30.31 15.26
CA VAL A 176 34.36 -29.66 15.28
C VAL A 176 34.48 -28.87 13.98
N VAL A 177 34.27 -27.56 14.05
CA VAL A 177 34.61 -26.62 12.99
C VAL A 177 36.14 -26.62 12.86
N HIS A 178 36.67 -27.49 12.01
CA HIS A 178 38.01 -27.33 11.48
C HIS A 178 37.99 -26.14 10.52
N GLY A 179 38.72 -25.09 10.90
CA GLY A 179 38.86 -23.84 10.15
C GLY A 179 39.71 -23.96 8.90
#